data_AF-A0A0Q5WFM1-F1
#
_entry.id   AF-A0A0Q5WFM1-F1
#
_cell.length_a   1.000
_cell.length_b   1.000
_cell.length_c   1.000
_cell.angle_alpha   90.00
_cell.angle_beta   90.00
_cell.angle_gamma   90.00
#
_symmetry.space_group_name_H-M   'P 1'
#
loop_
_entity.id
_entity.type
_entity.pdbx_description
1 polymer ?
#
loop_
_entity_poly.entity_id
_entity_poly.type
_entity_poly.pdbx_seq_one_letter_code
_entity_poly.pdbx_strand_id
1 'polypeptide(L)'
;MTAADPKADFYFRHRAAIEEWAALRSTARAAFNDGLSSALSVFDPDEVLGASEVVEQRGSWHNVGLRRPEWPANGWPVAVVLGWNAGTVLDPARNELPFVGVYLEPGDDRKEMSKDAALALATVARNQGWTGQREDAYPLWTQVPQPEGDPSMASWVQASYEALHQAWTALSPAISHFVSTSTPSTAQDG
;
A
#
# COMPACT_ATOMS: atom_id res chain seq x y z
N MET A 1 24.29 1.29 46.80
CA MET A 1 23.60 0.50 45.75
C MET A 1 22.45 1.33 45.24
N THR A 2 22.57 1.86 44.03
CA THR A 2 21.45 2.52 43.35
C THR A 2 20.35 1.49 43.10
N ALA A 3 19.11 1.82 43.46
CA ALA A 3 17.96 0.96 43.15
C ALA A 3 17.96 0.66 41.64
N ALA A 4 17.81 -0.61 41.27
CA ALA A 4 17.76 -1.01 39.88
C ALA A 4 16.61 -0.29 39.16
N ASP A 5 16.84 0.13 37.92
CA ASP A 5 15.82 0.75 37.08
C ASP A 5 14.61 -0.20 36.99
N PRO A 6 13.39 0.23 37.38
CA PRO A 6 12.19 -0.61 37.31
C PRO A 6 11.94 -1.25 35.92
N LYS A 7 12.37 -0.59 34.84
CA LYS A 7 12.28 -1.14 33.47
C LYS A 7 13.28 -2.28 33.25
N ALA A 8 14.49 -2.14 33.76
CA ALA A 8 15.51 -3.20 33.69
C ALA A 8 15.05 -4.43 34.49
N ASP A 9 14.54 -4.24 35.70
CA ASP A 9 14.00 -5.32 36.54
C ASP A 9 12.78 -6.01 35.90
N PHE A 10 11.92 -5.27 35.20
CA PHE A 10 10.83 -5.86 34.42
C PHE A 10 11.38 -6.74 33.28
N TYR A 11 12.33 -6.21 32.48
CA TYR A 11 12.91 -6.96 31.37
C TYR A 11 13.57 -8.25 31.86
N PHE A 12 14.41 -8.20 32.90
CA PHE A 12 15.07 -9.41 33.40
C PHE A 12 14.09 -10.45 33.94
N ARG A 13 13.00 -10.03 34.60
CA ARG A 13 11.95 -10.95 35.06
C ARG A 13 11.17 -11.62 33.92
N HIS A 14 11.01 -10.94 32.79
CA HIS A 14 10.21 -11.41 31.66
C HIS A 14 11.02 -11.80 30.42
N ARG A 15 12.35 -11.80 30.52
CA ARG A 15 13.27 -11.95 29.38
C ARG A 15 12.94 -13.17 28.53
N ALA A 16 12.77 -14.35 29.14
CA ALA A 16 12.49 -15.58 28.41
C ALA A 16 11.22 -15.48 27.55
N ALA A 17 10.13 -14.94 28.10
CA ALA A 17 8.87 -14.75 27.38
C ALA A 17 8.98 -13.70 26.28
N ILE A 18 9.72 -12.61 26.52
CA ILE A 18 9.96 -11.56 25.52
C ILE A 18 10.73 -12.13 24.32
N GLU A 19 11.79 -12.90 24.55
CA GLU A 19 12.57 -13.51 23.48
C GLU A 19 11.78 -14.59 22.73
N GLU A 20 10.98 -15.39 23.45
CA GLU A 20 10.08 -16.39 22.85
C GLU A 20 9.07 -15.74 21.90
N TRP A 21 8.39 -14.66 22.33
CA TRP A 21 7.45 -13.93 21.47
C TRP A 21 8.15 -13.16 20.35
N ALA A 22 9.36 -12.63 20.60
CA ALA A 22 10.16 -12.00 19.56
C ALA A 22 10.55 -12.99 18.45
N ALA A 23 10.79 -14.25 18.78
CA ALA A 23 11.08 -15.30 17.81
C ALA A 23 9.90 -15.60 16.86
N LEU A 24 8.66 -15.32 17.30
CA LEU A 24 7.46 -15.51 16.47
C LEU A 24 7.30 -14.43 15.39
N ARG A 25 8.09 -13.34 15.42
CA ARG A 25 7.93 -12.20 14.49
C ARG A 25 8.11 -12.60 13.03
N SER A 26 9.10 -13.44 12.73
CA SER A 26 9.34 -13.91 11.36
C SER A 26 8.16 -14.73 10.84
N THR A 27 7.62 -15.63 11.67
CA THR A 27 6.44 -16.44 11.35
C THR A 27 5.20 -15.58 11.16
N ALA A 28 4.96 -14.61 12.06
CA ALA A 28 3.83 -13.70 11.96
C ALA A 28 3.92 -12.82 10.70
N ARG A 29 5.13 -12.32 10.37
CA ARG A 29 5.38 -11.57 9.14
C ARG A 29 5.13 -12.41 7.89
N ALA A 30 5.62 -13.65 7.86
CA ALA A 30 5.37 -14.55 6.73
C ALA A 30 3.87 -14.79 6.53
N ALA A 31 3.14 -15.13 7.60
CA ALA A 31 1.70 -15.34 7.54
C ALA A 31 0.93 -14.07 7.11
N PHE A 32 1.37 -12.89 7.55
CA PHE A 32 0.75 -11.62 7.14
C PHE A 32 1.03 -11.29 5.67
N ASN A 33 2.27 -11.49 5.20
CA ASN A 33 2.63 -11.35 3.78
C ASN A 33 1.81 -12.30 2.90
N ASP A 34 1.66 -13.56 3.31
CA ASP A 34 0.86 -14.54 2.58
C ASP A 34 -0.61 -14.14 2.57
N GLY A 35 -1.10 -13.64 3.71
CA GLY A 35 -2.40 -12.98 3.84
C GLY A 35 -2.57 -11.91 2.76
N LEU A 36 -1.81 -10.82 2.85
CA LEU A 36 -1.86 -9.67 1.92
C LEU A 36 -1.63 -10.04 0.45
N SER A 37 -0.85 -11.08 0.15
CA SER A 37 -0.65 -11.55 -1.22
C SER A 37 -1.87 -12.31 -1.73
N SER A 38 -2.54 -13.07 -0.87
CA SER A 38 -3.74 -13.85 -1.20
C SER A 38 -4.98 -12.99 -1.41
N ALA A 39 -4.93 -11.73 -1.01
CA ALA A 39 -5.91 -10.66 -1.24
C ALA A 39 -6.61 -10.69 -2.58
N LEU A 40 -5.80 -10.78 -3.64
CA LEU A 40 -6.27 -10.64 -5.00
C LEU A 40 -6.96 -11.89 -5.49
N SER A 41 -6.61 -13.07 -4.95
CA SER A 41 -7.34 -14.31 -5.23
C SER A 41 -8.80 -14.26 -4.76
N VAL A 42 -9.18 -13.28 -3.92
CA VAL A 42 -10.56 -13.02 -3.48
C VAL A 42 -11.25 -11.97 -4.36
N PHE A 43 -10.49 -11.14 -5.08
CA PHE A 43 -11.06 -10.25 -6.08
C PHE A 43 -11.45 -11.11 -7.29
N ASP A 44 -12.74 -11.35 -7.46
CA ASP A 44 -13.27 -11.71 -8.77
C ASP A 44 -13.21 -10.45 -9.65
N PRO A 45 -12.39 -10.41 -10.72
CA PRO A 45 -12.36 -9.26 -11.62
C PRO A 45 -13.75 -8.97 -12.22
N ASP A 46 -14.64 -9.96 -12.28
CA ASP A 46 -16.02 -9.80 -12.74
C ASP A 46 -16.90 -9.01 -11.72
N GLU A 47 -16.54 -9.01 -10.42
CA GLU A 47 -17.18 -8.14 -9.42
C GLU A 47 -16.72 -6.68 -9.54
N VAL A 48 -15.56 -6.44 -10.15
CA VAL A 48 -14.98 -5.11 -10.33
C VAL A 48 -14.99 -4.68 -11.80
N LEU A 49 -16.17 -4.24 -12.26
CA LEU A 49 -16.49 -3.81 -13.64
C LEU A 49 -15.30 -3.21 -14.44
N GLY A 50 -14.68 -4.05 -15.27
CA GLY A 50 -13.67 -3.65 -16.27
C GLY A 50 -12.26 -3.45 -15.72
N ALA A 51 -11.96 -3.93 -14.51
CA ALA A 51 -10.60 -3.96 -13.98
C ALA A 51 -9.80 -5.14 -14.55
N SER A 52 -8.50 -4.94 -14.66
CA SER A 52 -7.49 -5.99 -14.80
C SER A 52 -6.55 -5.94 -13.60
N GLU A 53 -6.10 -7.11 -13.19
CA GLU A 53 -5.18 -7.27 -12.07
C GLU A 53 -3.80 -6.70 -12.40
N VAL A 54 -3.17 -6.10 -11.40
CA VAL A 54 -1.76 -5.74 -11.38
C VAL A 54 -1.12 -6.45 -10.19
N VAL A 55 -0.19 -7.34 -10.48
CA VAL A 55 0.66 -7.96 -9.47
C VAL A 55 2.09 -7.53 -9.75
N GLU A 56 2.70 -6.84 -8.79
CA GLU A 56 4.11 -6.50 -8.88
C GLU A 56 4.84 -6.89 -7.60
N GLN A 57 5.90 -7.66 -7.79
CA GLN A 57 6.82 -8.04 -6.72
C GLN A 57 8.22 -7.61 -7.15
N ARG A 58 8.77 -6.57 -6.49
CA ARG A 58 10.13 -6.08 -6.75
C ARG A 58 10.95 -6.01 -5.48
N GLY A 59 11.91 -6.91 -5.37
CA GLY A 59 12.84 -6.93 -4.24
C GLY A 59 12.05 -7.05 -2.93
N SER A 60 12.17 -6.06 -2.05
CA SER A 60 11.47 -6.03 -0.76
C SER A 60 10.07 -5.41 -0.82
N TRP A 61 9.70 -4.73 -1.91
CA TRP A 61 8.40 -4.07 -2.06
C TRP A 61 7.45 -4.93 -2.90
N HIS A 62 6.28 -5.15 -2.34
CA HIS A 62 5.20 -5.92 -2.94
C HIS A 62 4.01 -4.98 -3.12
N ASN A 63 3.33 -5.11 -4.25
CA ASN A 63 2.05 -4.47 -4.46
C ASN A 63 1.11 -5.38 -5.24
N VAL A 64 -0.17 -5.17 -4.95
CA VAL A 64 -1.30 -5.88 -5.50
C VAL A 64 -2.38 -4.86 -5.80
N GLY A 65 -2.94 -4.86 -7.00
CA GLY A 65 -3.86 -3.80 -7.36
C GLY A 65 -4.66 -4.03 -8.62
N LEU A 66 -5.40 -2.99 -8.97
CA LEU A 66 -6.37 -2.98 -10.05
C LEU A 66 -6.04 -1.83 -10.99
N ARG A 67 -6.12 -2.08 -12.29
CA ARG A 67 -6.03 -1.05 -13.33
C ARG A 67 -7.07 -1.29 -14.40
N ARG A 68 -7.51 -0.26 -15.09
CA ARG A 68 -8.32 -0.44 -16.30
C ARG A 68 -7.40 -0.56 -17.53
N PRO A 69 -7.63 -1.51 -18.46
CA PRO A 69 -6.77 -1.68 -19.64
C PRO A 69 -6.61 -0.44 -20.49
N GLU A 70 -7.64 0.41 -20.56
CA GLU A 70 -7.62 1.66 -21.31
C GLU A 70 -6.64 2.69 -20.74
N TRP A 71 -6.23 2.58 -19.47
CA TRP A 71 -5.30 3.54 -18.87
C TRP A 71 -3.90 3.47 -19.50
N PRO A 72 -3.19 2.33 -19.47
CA PRO A 72 -1.90 2.21 -20.15
C PRO A 72 -2.02 2.35 -21.67
N ALA A 73 -3.13 1.92 -22.27
CA ALA A 73 -3.37 2.09 -23.70
C ALA A 73 -3.40 3.58 -24.13
N ASN A 74 -3.80 4.48 -23.23
CA ASN A 74 -3.75 5.93 -23.41
C ASN A 74 -2.46 6.57 -22.88
N GLY A 75 -1.41 5.75 -22.65
CA GLY A 75 -0.10 6.21 -22.21
C GLY A 75 0.01 6.55 -20.72
N TRP A 76 -0.94 6.11 -19.89
CA TRP A 76 -0.90 6.26 -18.44
C TRP A 76 -0.80 4.90 -17.74
N PRO A 77 0.41 4.41 -17.41
CA PRO A 77 0.59 3.12 -16.74
C PRO A 77 0.32 3.26 -15.24
N VAL A 78 -0.93 3.59 -14.91
CA VAL A 78 -1.41 3.87 -13.55
C VAL A 78 -2.24 2.70 -13.03
N ALA A 79 -2.19 2.47 -11.72
CA ALA A 79 -3.01 1.49 -11.01
C ALA A 79 -3.45 2.03 -9.64
N VAL A 80 -4.47 1.42 -9.04
CA VAL A 80 -4.77 1.58 -7.61
C VAL A 80 -4.30 0.32 -6.91
N VAL A 81 -3.43 0.45 -5.92
CA VAL A 81 -2.73 -0.68 -5.30
C VAL A 81 -2.85 -0.68 -3.78
N LEU A 82 -2.78 -1.87 -3.22
CA LEU A 82 -2.35 -2.17 -1.87
C LEU A 82 -0.86 -2.54 -1.93
N GLY A 83 -0.02 -1.85 -1.19
CA GLY A 83 1.42 -2.10 -1.15
C GLY A 83 1.95 -2.30 0.27
N TRP A 84 3.07 -3.03 0.38
CA TRP A 84 3.79 -3.22 1.63
C TRP A 84 5.24 -3.63 1.36
N ASN A 85 6.10 -3.47 2.37
CA ASN A 85 7.44 -4.02 2.34
C ASN A 85 7.45 -5.41 2.99
N ALA A 86 7.62 -6.46 2.20
CA ALA A 86 7.55 -7.83 2.70
C ALA A 86 8.67 -8.16 3.72
N GLY A 87 9.79 -7.42 3.67
CA GLY A 87 10.91 -7.61 4.59
C GLY A 87 10.70 -6.99 5.96
N THR A 88 9.93 -5.90 6.04
CA THR A 88 9.86 -5.02 7.23
C THR A 88 8.44 -4.69 7.68
N VAL A 89 7.40 -5.19 7.01
CA VAL A 89 6.04 -5.13 7.54
C VAL A 89 6.00 -5.80 8.92
N LEU A 90 5.26 -5.18 9.85
CA LEU A 90 5.21 -5.56 11.27
C LEU A 90 6.54 -5.41 12.03
N ASP A 91 7.54 -4.73 11.47
CA ASP A 91 8.76 -4.38 12.22
C ASP A 91 8.48 -3.24 13.21
N PRO A 92 8.53 -3.48 14.54
CA PRO A 92 8.25 -2.46 15.54
C PRO A 92 9.27 -1.32 15.54
N ALA A 93 10.46 -1.51 14.95
CA ALA A 93 11.48 -0.46 14.85
C ALA A 93 11.26 0.47 13.66
N ARG A 94 10.58 0.00 12.60
CA ARG A 94 10.34 0.76 11.36
C ARG A 94 8.93 1.30 11.23
N ASN A 95 7.97 0.74 11.98
CA ASN A 95 6.56 1.12 11.93
C ASN A 95 6.01 1.13 10.49
N GLU A 96 6.48 0.18 9.68
CA GLU A 96 6.03 0.03 8.30
C GLU A 96 4.70 -0.72 8.28
N LEU A 97 3.68 -0.05 7.77
CA LEU A 97 2.32 -0.54 7.64
C LEU A 97 2.03 -0.80 6.15
N PRO A 98 1.08 -1.70 5.83
CA PRO A 98 0.50 -1.71 4.50
C PRO A 98 -0.07 -0.34 4.14
N PHE A 99 -0.16 -0.03 2.86
CA PHE A 99 -0.68 1.22 2.37
C PHE A 99 -1.55 1.00 1.13
N VAL A 100 -2.49 1.90 0.89
CA VAL A 100 -3.21 1.98 -0.38
C VAL A 100 -2.83 3.24 -1.11
N GLY A 101 -2.76 3.19 -2.44
CA GLY A 101 -2.29 4.32 -3.21
C GLY A 101 -2.56 4.24 -4.71
N VAL A 102 -2.37 5.38 -5.36
CA VAL A 102 -2.21 5.46 -6.82
C VAL A 102 -0.76 5.11 -7.13
N TYR A 103 -0.55 4.13 -7.99
CA TYR A 103 0.76 3.65 -8.41
C TYR A 103 1.03 4.00 -9.87
N LEU A 104 2.27 4.39 -10.17
CA LEU A 104 2.77 4.58 -11.53
C LEU A 104 3.91 3.59 -11.82
N GLU A 105 3.76 2.81 -12.88
CA GLU A 105 4.79 1.88 -13.32
C GLU A 105 6.10 2.62 -13.65
N PRO A 106 7.26 1.97 -13.57
CA PRO A 106 8.54 2.59 -13.89
C PRO A 106 8.62 3.02 -15.35
N GLY A 107 9.13 4.22 -15.58
CA GLY A 107 9.39 4.79 -16.90
C GLY A 107 10.16 6.09 -16.76
N ASP A 108 10.74 6.56 -17.86
CA ASP A 108 11.60 7.75 -17.87
C ASP A 108 10.83 9.03 -17.47
N ASP A 109 9.55 9.11 -17.85
CA ASP A 109 8.67 10.25 -17.54
C ASP A 109 7.94 10.12 -16.18
N ARG A 110 8.24 9.10 -15.37
CA ARG A 110 7.45 8.77 -14.15
C ARG A 110 7.32 9.94 -13.19
N LYS A 111 8.37 10.76 -13.05
CA LYS A 111 8.38 11.90 -12.14
C LYS A 111 7.39 12.97 -12.57
N GLU A 112 7.35 13.31 -13.86
CA GLU A 112 6.42 14.26 -14.46
C GLU A 112 4.99 13.74 -14.35
N MET A 113 4.76 12.49 -14.76
CA MET A 113 3.46 11.81 -14.64
C MET A 113 2.95 11.76 -13.20
N SER A 114 3.84 11.57 -12.22
CA SER A 114 3.49 11.62 -10.79
C SER A 114 3.01 13.00 -10.38
N LYS A 115 3.60 14.09 -10.90
CA LYS A 115 3.11 15.45 -10.59
C LYS A 115 1.70 15.65 -11.15
N ASP A 116 1.48 15.25 -12.39
CA ASP A 116 0.20 15.43 -13.08
C ASP A 116 -0.91 14.60 -12.44
N ALA A 117 -0.64 13.33 -12.13
CA ALA A 117 -1.57 12.45 -11.43
C ALA A 117 -1.89 12.98 -10.02
N ALA A 118 -0.88 13.43 -9.27
CA ALA A 118 -1.09 14.01 -7.95
C ALA A 118 -1.98 15.26 -8.02
N LEU A 119 -1.75 16.15 -8.99
CA LEU A 119 -2.55 17.36 -9.16
C LEU A 119 -4.00 17.03 -9.53
N ALA A 120 -4.21 16.14 -10.50
CA ALA A 120 -5.53 15.79 -11.01
C ALA A 120 -6.40 15.07 -9.96
N LEU A 121 -5.78 14.23 -9.14
CA LEU A 121 -6.49 13.33 -8.20
C LEU A 121 -6.47 13.85 -6.75
N ALA A 122 -5.76 14.94 -6.45
CA ALA A 122 -5.59 15.48 -5.10
C ALA A 122 -6.89 15.71 -4.34
N THR A 123 -7.95 16.20 -5.00
CA THR A 123 -9.23 16.47 -4.31
C THR A 123 -9.92 15.19 -3.90
N VAL A 124 -9.92 14.17 -4.76
CA VAL A 124 -10.52 12.86 -4.44
C VAL A 124 -9.75 12.19 -3.30
N ALA A 125 -8.43 12.18 -3.37
CA ALA A 125 -7.57 11.59 -2.32
C ALA A 125 -7.72 12.33 -0.97
N ARG A 126 -7.78 13.67 -0.96
CA ARG A 126 -8.00 14.45 0.27
C ARG A 126 -9.36 14.15 0.91
N ASN A 127 -10.41 13.96 0.12
CA ASN A 127 -11.73 13.59 0.64
C ASN A 127 -11.73 12.20 1.29
N GLN A 128 -10.78 11.34 0.93
CA GLN A 128 -10.55 10.04 1.57
C GLN A 128 -9.57 10.11 2.75
N GLY A 129 -9.11 11.31 3.13
CA GLY A 129 -8.17 11.51 4.23
C GLY A 129 -6.75 11.03 3.92
N TRP A 130 -6.35 10.93 2.65
CA TRP A 130 -5.00 10.47 2.29
C TRP A 130 -3.96 11.54 2.62
N THR A 131 -2.93 11.14 3.36
CA THR A 131 -1.93 12.05 3.96
C THR A 131 -0.48 11.72 3.61
N GLY A 132 -0.25 10.66 2.83
CA GLY A 132 1.08 10.24 2.43
C GLY A 132 1.84 11.34 1.68
N GLN A 133 3.12 11.50 1.99
CA GLN A 133 3.98 12.40 1.24
C GLN A 133 4.16 11.87 -0.18
N ARG A 134 3.95 12.73 -1.19
CA ARG A 134 4.08 12.34 -2.60
C ARG A 134 5.45 11.72 -2.91
N GLU A 135 5.42 10.58 -3.59
CA GLU A 135 6.58 9.91 -4.16
C GLU A 135 6.43 9.75 -5.68
N ASP A 136 7.53 9.53 -6.40
CA ASP A 136 7.48 9.36 -7.86
C ASP A 136 6.67 8.12 -8.27
N ALA A 137 6.79 7.02 -7.54
CA ALA A 137 6.00 5.81 -7.77
C ALA A 137 4.58 5.90 -7.18
N TYR A 138 4.40 6.68 -6.11
CA TYR A 138 3.17 6.79 -5.35
C TYR A 138 2.78 8.26 -5.20
N PRO A 139 2.18 8.87 -6.24
CA PRO A 139 1.77 10.27 -6.17
C PRO A 139 0.80 10.57 -5.03
N LEU A 140 -0.06 9.61 -4.68
CA LEU A 140 -1.07 9.74 -3.64
C LEU A 140 -1.20 8.40 -2.94
N TRP A 141 -1.08 8.38 -1.61
CA TRP A 141 -1.20 7.16 -0.82
C TRP A 141 -1.54 7.45 0.64
N THR A 142 -1.93 6.40 1.37
CA THR A 142 -2.13 6.44 2.82
C THR A 142 -1.85 5.08 3.43
N GLN A 143 -1.40 5.06 4.69
CA GLN A 143 -1.23 3.82 5.44
C GLN A 143 -2.58 3.23 5.83
N VAL A 144 -2.61 1.90 5.95
CA VAL A 144 -3.71 1.13 6.52
C VAL A 144 -3.33 0.72 7.94
N PRO A 145 -3.80 1.43 8.98
CA PRO A 145 -3.49 1.07 10.35
C PRO A 145 -4.17 -0.25 10.75
N GLN A 146 -3.61 -0.88 11.79
CA GLN A 146 -4.28 -2.00 12.43
C GLN A 146 -5.60 -1.53 13.06
N PRO A 147 -6.72 -2.27 12.89
CA PRO A 147 -8.00 -1.89 13.48
C PRO A 147 -7.96 -1.83 15.02
N GLU A 148 -8.51 -0.76 15.62
CA GLU A 148 -8.45 -0.53 17.08
C GLU A 148 -9.34 -1.48 17.92
N GLY A 149 -10.27 -2.22 17.31
CA GLY A 149 -11.23 -3.09 18.00
C GLY A 149 -11.01 -4.60 17.84
N ASP A 150 -10.26 -5.01 16.82
CA ASP A 150 -9.90 -6.41 16.54
C ASP A 150 -8.46 -6.42 16.03
N PRO A 151 -7.47 -6.69 16.89
CA PRO A 151 -6.06 -6.67 16.51
C PRO A 151 -5.61 -7.99 15.85
N SER A 152 -6.52 -8.86 15.41
CA SER A 152 -6.12 -10.08 14.74
C SER A 152 -5.43 -9.81 13.41
N MET A 153 -4.59 -10.76 12.97
CA MET A 153 -3.96 -10.70 11.65
C MET A 153 -5.04 -10.68 10.55
N ALA A 154 -6.08 -11.51 10.70
CA ALA A 154 -7.15 -11.65 9.72
C ALA A 154 -7.98 -10.37 9.57
N SER A 155 -8.33 -9.70 10.67
CA SER A 155 -9.05 -8.42 10.62
C SER A 155 -8.23 -7.32 9.94
N TRP A 156 -6.92 -7.27 10.16
CA TRP A 156 -6.07 -6.26 9.52
C TRP A 156 -5.85 -6.54 8.03
N VAL A 157 -5.68 -7.81 7.66
CA VAL A 157 -5.68 -8.24 6.26
C VAL A 157 -6.99 -7.84 5.58
N GLN A 158 -8.14 -8.13 6.20
CA GLN A 158 -9.46 -7.72 5.70
C GLN A 158 -9.59 -6.20 5.56
N ALA A 159 -9.18 -5.43 6.57
CA ALA A 159 -9.21 -3.96 6.54
C ALA A 159 -8.32 -3.40 5.40
N SER A 160 -7.21 -4.06 5.10
CA SER A 160 -6.34 -3.70 3.97
C SER A 160 -7.04 -3.90 2.62
N TYR A 161 -7.90 -4.91 2.50
CA TYR A 161 -8.70 -5.15 1.29
C TYR A 161 -9.83 -4.17 1.14
N GLU A 162 -10.54 -3.91 2.24
CA GLU A 162 -11.59 -2.90 2.25
C GLU A 162 -11.03 -1.53 1.86
N ALA A 163 -9.84 -1.19 2.35
CA ALA A 163 -9.13 0.03 1.94
C ALA A 163 -8.82 0.04 0.43
N LEU A 164 -8.34 -1.06 -0.16
CA LEU A 164 -8.09 -1.15 -1.61
C LEU A 164 -9.39 -1.00 -2.41
N HIS A 165 -10.45 -1.69 -2.00
CA HIS A 165 -11.75 -1.62 -2.66
C HIS A 165 -12.36 -0.22 -2.60
N GLN A 166 -12.29 0.43 -1.43
CA GLN A 166 -12.72 1.82 -1.25
C GLN A 166 -11.89 2.78 -2.10
N ALA A 167 -10.57 2.61 -2.12
CA ALA A 167 -9.66 3.39 -2.95
C ALA A 167 -10.02 3.27 -4.43
N TRP A 168 -10.23 2.03 -4.91
CA TRP A 168 -10.63 1.77 -6.30
C TRP A 168 -11.96 2.41 -6.65
N THR A 169 -12.97 2.23 -5.79
CA THR A 169 -14.32 2.79 -5.99
C THR A 169 -14.28 4.32 -6.08
N ALA A 170 -13.49 4.97 -5.22
CA ALA A 170 -13.36 6.42 -5.20
C ALA A 170 -12.53 6.98 -6.36
N LEU A 171 -11.40 6.33 -6.69
CA LEU A 171 -10.40 6.89 -7.62
C LEU A 171 -10.59 6.44 -9.07
N SER A 172 -11.07 5.23 -9.33
CA SER A 172 -11.13 4.71 -10.71
C SER A 172 -11.94 5.59 -11.68
N PRO A 173 -13.06 6.24 -11.29
CA PRO A 173 -13.75 7.16 -12.20
C PRO A 173 -12.94 8.44 -12.46
N ALA A 174 -12.27 8.96 -11.43
CA ALA A 174 -11.45 10.16 -11.53
C ALA A 174 -10.18 9.91 -12.36
N ILE A 175 -9.53 8.76 -12.19
CA ILE A 175 -8.40 8.32 -13.01
C ILE A 175 -8.86 8.18 -14.47
N SER A 176 -10.00 7.54 -14.72
CA SER A 176 -10.51 7.40 -16.09
C SER A 176 -10.79 8.74 -16.76
N HIS A 177 -11.40 9.69 -16.02
CA HIS A 177 -11.61 11.05 -16.52
C HIS A 177 -10.28 11.76 -16.82
N PHE A 178 -9.33 11.71 -15.88
CA PHE A 178 -7.99 12.29 -16.03
C PHE A 178 -7.26 11.73 -17.24
N VAL A 179 -7.22 10.40 -17.39
CA VAL A 179 -6.57 9.73 -18.52
C VAL A 179 -7.25 10.09 -19.85
N SER A 180 -8.57 10.19 -19.88
CA SER A 180 -9.29 10.55 -21.11
C SER A 180 -9.11 12.01 -21.55
N THR A 181 -8.68 12.89 -20.65
CA THR A 181 -8.55 14.34 -20.88
C THR A 181 -7.10 14.82 -20.94
N SER A 182 -6.15 13.98 -20.54
CA SER A 182 -4.73 14.31 -20.47
C SER A 182 -3.96 13.58 -21.56
N THR A 183 -3.23 14.32 -22.39
CA THR A 183 -2.19 13.71 -23.23
C THR A 183 -0.96 13.50 -22.35
N PRO A 184 -0.39 12.28 -22.27
CA PRO A 184 0.86 12.07 -21.57
C PRO A 184 1.90 13.03 -22.14
N SER A 185 2.54 13.82 -21.28
CA SER A 185 3.63 14.70 -21.71
C SER A 185 4.82 13.82 -22.07
N THR A 186 4.97 13.44 -23.33
CA THR A 186 6.25 12.90 -23.83
C THR A 186 7.28 13.99 -23.65
N ALA A 187 8.29 13.76 -22.80
CA ALA A 187 9.46 14.62 -22.77
C ALA A 187 9.99 14.72 -24.20
N GLN A 188 10.03 15.94 -24.75
CA GLN A 188 10.74 16.19 -25.99
C GLN A 188 12.22 15.88 -25.75
N ASP A 189 12.77 14.97 -26.54
CA ASP A 189 14.21 14.73 -26.65
C ASP A 189 14.95 16.08 -26.76
N GLY A 190 15.77 16.37 -25.74
CA GLY A 190 16.66 17.53 -25.67
C GLY A 190 18.07 17.10 -25.31
#